data_AF-A0A5C7LKL5-F1
#
_entry.id   AF-A0A5C7LKL5-F1
#
_cell.length_a   1.000
_cell.length_b   1.000
_cell.length_c   1.000
_cell.angle_alpha   90.00
_cell.angle_beta   90.00
_cell.angle_gamma   90.00
#
_symmetry.space_group_name_H-M   'P 1'
#
loop_
_entity.id
_entity.type
_entity.pdbx_description
1 polymer ?
#
loop_
_entity_poly.entity_id
_entity_poly.type
_entity_poly.pdbx_seq_one_letter_code
_entity_poly.pdbx_strand_id
1 'polypeptide(L)'
;MLQVAHAIKPKTIAIMGDFADGETLSAHPATKPGQRDFEDELSEVNKCLDQLDRIGADKKVYVCGNHEFRLDRFLMDRAPAMFRSIQWTRLLNLRERGWDWVPYRKSVKIGKLHLTHDTGTAGINAHRQAAKAFGGSSVIGHTHRMAYEVTGRFDGSPYLASMLGWLGDAEKAAEYMHEAKAAEWVHGFGVFYMEPNGIVHLQPVPIVNGTCVVNGKLYR
;
A
#
# COMPACT_ATOMS: atom_id res chain seq x y z
N MET A 1 -8.65 -10.43 3.98
CA MET A 1 -8.98 -9.20 3.23
C MET A 1 -9.91 -9.49 2.04
N LEU A 2 -9.55 -10.34 1.07
CA LEU A 2 -10.39 -10.58 -0.13
C LEU A 2 -11.84 -10.99 0.17
N GLN A 3 -12.06 -11.87 1.17
CA GLN A 3 -13.42 -12.24 1.59
C GLN A 3 -14.25 -11.04 2.04
N VAL A 4 -13.64 -10.07 2.74
CA VAL A 4 -14.29 -8.82 3.14
C VAL A 4 -14.63 -8.01 1.91
N ALA A 5 -13.68 -7.85 0.98
CA ALA A 5 -13.91 -7.08 -0.25
C ALA A 5 -15.06 -7.66 -1.09
N HIS A 6 -15.15 -8.98 -1.23
CA HIS A 6 -16.29 -9.63 -1.91
C HIS A 6 -17.62 -9.44 -1.19
N ALA A 7 -17.61 -9.36 0.15
CA ALA A 7 -18.82 -9.13 0.94
C ALA A 7 -19.31 -7.68 0.86
N ILE A 8 -18.40 -6.69 0.95
CA ILE A 8 -18.77 -5.27 0.96
C ILE A 8 -18.85 -4.66 -0.45
N LYS A 9 -18.28 -5.32 -1.46
CA LYS A 9 -18.25 -4.90 -2.88
C LYS A 9 -17.85 -3.43 -3.03
N PRO A 10 -16.60 -3.07 -2.70
CA PRO A 10 -16.16 -1.68 -2.68
C PRO A 10 -16.19 -1.10 -4.10
N LYS A 11 -16.64 0.16 -4.22
CA LYS A 11 -16.56 0.92 -5.48
C LYS A 11 -15.14 1.42 -5.77
N THR A 12 -14.29 1.46 -4.77
CA THR A 12 -12.92 1.95 -4.90
C THR A 12 -11.95 1.04 -4.17
N ILE A 13 -10.87 0.66 -4.84
CA ILE A 13 -9.73 -0.05 -4.27
C ILE A 13 -8.50 0.85 -4.40
N ALA A 14 -7.70 0.92 -3.34
CA ALA A 14 -6.42 1.61 -3.34
C ALA A 14 -5.32 0.69 -2.79
N ILE A 15 -4.29 0.46 -3.59
CA ILE A 15 -3.02 -0.16 -3.18
C ILE A 15 -2.12 0.96 -2.65
N MET A 16 -1.53 0.77 -1.47
CA MET A 16 -0.74 1.78 -0.75
C MET A 16 0.78 1.63 -0.95
N GLY A 17 1.20 1.00 -2.05
CA GLY A 17 2.60 0.73 -2.42
C GLY A 17 3.17 -0.53 -1.80
N ASP A 18 4.36 -0.90 -2.28
CA ASP A 18 5.08 -2.14 -1.94
C ASP A 18 4.20 -3.39 -2.13
N PHE A 19 3.40 -3.39 -3.18
CA PHE A 19 2.60 -4.55 -3.60
C PHE A 19 3.41 -5.50 -4.48
N ALA A 20 4.31 -4.95 -5.31
CA ALA A 20 5.44 -5.69 -5.83
C ALA A 20 6.69 -5.35 -5.00
N ASP A 21 7.45 -6.37 -4.62
CA ASP A 21 8.59 -6.23 -3.72
C ASP A 21 9.86 -5.78 -4.48
N GLY A 22 10.06 -6.27 -5.69
CA GLY A 22 11.28 -6.07 -6.47
C GLY A 22 12.50 -6.57 -5.71
N GLU A 23 12.41 -7.73 -5.05
CA GLU A 23 13.47 -8.29 -4.19
C GLU A 23 14.77 -8.47 -4.98
N THR A 24 14.65 -9.03 -6.19
CA THR A 24 15.76 -9.28 -7.13
C THR A 24 16.41 -8.00 -7.66
N LEU A 25 15.72 -6.86 -7.51
CA LEU A 25 16.18 -5.52 -7.92
C LEU A 25 16.65 -4.69 -6.71
N SER A 26 16.67 -5.28 -5.52
CA SER A 26 17.14 -4.62 -4.31
C SER A 26 18.62 -4.27 -4.41
N ALA A 27 18.97 -3.11 -3.85
CA ALA A 27 20.37 -2.72 -3.69
C ALA A 27 21.03 -3.47 -2.50
N HIS A 28 20.23 -4.07 -1.63
CA HIS A 28 20.75 -4.95 -0.57
C HIS A 28 21.23 -6.26 -1.19
N PRO A 29 22.35 -6.82 -0.73
CA PRO A 29 22.83 -8.10 -1.23
C PRO A 29 21.75 -9.17 -1.11
N ALA A 30 21.52 -9.91 -2.20
CA ALA A 30 20.63 -11.05 -2.16
C ALA A 30 21.13 -12.06 -1.12
N THR A 31 20.25 -12.45 -0.20
CA THR A 31 20.56 -13.50 0.78
C THR A 31 20.52 -14.89 0.14
N LYS A 32 19.78 -15.04 -0.97
CA LYS A 32 19.60 -16.28 -1.75
C LYS A 32 19.61 -16.00 -3.26
N PRO A 33 20.75 -15.56 -3.84
CA PRO A 33 20.82 -15.19 -5.26
C PRO A 33 20.45 -16.37 -6.18
N GLY A 34 19.65 -16.09 -7.21
CA GLY A 34 19.25 -17.09 -8.22
C GLY A 34 18.13 -18.05 -7.81
N GLN A 35 17.56 -17.91 -6.60
CA GLN A 35 16.41 -18.71 -6.18
C GLN A 35 15.05 -18.17 -6.64
N ARG A 36 15.00 -16.89 -7.02
CA ARG A 36 13.82 -16.22 -7.56
C ARG A 36 14.23 -15.34 -8.71
N ASP A 37 13.47 -15.41 -9.80
CA ASP A 37 13.59 -14.46 -10.89
C ASP A 37 12.55 -13.35 -10.74
N PHE A 38 12.86 -12.18 -11.28
CA PHE A 38 11.92 -11.07 -11.44
C PHE A 38 10.67 -11.49 -12.23
N GLU A 39 10.80 -12.40 -13.18
CA GLU A 39 9.65 -12.92 -13.95
C GLU A 39 8.67 -13.72 -13.07
N ASP A 40 9.17 -14.55 -12.15
CA ASP A 40 8.32 -15.26 -11.19
C ASP A 40 7.56 -14.27 -10.30
N GLU A 41 8.24 -13.22 -9.84
CA GLU A 41 7.62 -12.16 -9.06
C GLU A 41 6.52 -11.44 -9.84
N LEU A 42 6.78 -11.05 -11.10
CA LEU A 42 5.78 -10.45 -11.97
C LEU A 42 4.55 -11.34 -12.17
N SER A 43 4.76 -12.66 -12.28
CA SER A 43 3.68 -13.64 -12.39
C SER A 43 2.80 -13.64 -11.12
N GLU A 44 3.41 -13.68 -9.93
CA GLU A 44 2.66 -13.63 -8.67
C GLU A 44 1.93 -12.30 -8.46
N VAL A 45 2.56 -11.18 -8.79
CA VAL A 45 1.92 -9.85 -8.71
C VAL A 45 0.71 -9.78 -9.64
N ASN A 46 0.82 -10.31 -10.87
CA ASN A 46 -0.31 -10.37 -11.80
C ASN A 46 -1.45 -11.25 -11.26
N LYS A 47 -1.16 -12.40 -10.64
CA LYS A 47 -2.20 -13.25 -9.99
C LYS A 47 -2.93 -12.50 -8.87
N CYS A 48 -2.21 -11.74 -8.05
CA CYS A 48 -2.79 -10.92 -7.00
C CYS A 48 -3.64 -9.78 -7.58
N LEU A 49 -3.18 -9.13 -8.66
CA LEU A 49 -3.98 -8.12 -9.38
C LEU A 49 -5.26 -8.73 -9.98
N ASP A 50 -5.19 -9.95 -10.53
CA ASP A 50 -6.38 -10.65 -11.04
C ASP A 50 -7.41 -10.90 -9.92
N GLN A 51 -6.97 -11.23 -8.72
CA GLN A 51 -7.86 -11.37 -7.56
C GLN A 51 -8.53 -10.03 -7.21
N LEU A 52 -7.79 -8.92 -7.27
CA LEU A 52 -8.35 -7.59 -7.02
C LEU A 52 -9.30 -7.14 -8.13
N ASP A 53 -8.97 -7.42 -9.38
CA ASP A 53 -9.80 -7.10 -10.54
C ASP A 53 -11.15 -7.83 -10.49
N ARG A 54 -11.18 -9.09 -10.01
CA ARG A 54 -12.41 -9.87 -9.79
C ARG A 54 -13.36 -9.29 -8.74
N ILE A 55 -12.91 -8.35 -7.90
CA ILE A 55 -13.79 -7.64 -6.96
C ILE A 55 -14.77 -6.73 -7.73
N GLY A 56 -14.37 -6.22 -8.91
CA GLY A 56 -15.22 -5.40 -9.76
C GLY A 56 -15.42 -3.97 -9.25
N ALA A 57 -14.39 -3.37 -8.64
CA ALA A 57 -14.43 -1.98 -8.23
C ALA A 57 -14.36 -1.01 -9.42
N ASP A 58 -15.17 0.04 -9.40
CA ASP A 58 -15.23 1.07 -10.46
C ASP A 58 -13.93 1.88 -10.57
N LYS A 59 -13.33 2.20 -9.42
CA LYS A 59 -12.09 2.98 -9.33
C LYS A 59 -10.99 2.16 -8.68
N LYS A 60 -9.83 2.08 -9.33
CA LYS A 60 -8.68 1.34 -8.83
C LYS A 60 -7.46 2.23 -8.86
N VAL A 61 -6.81 2.40 -7.71
CA VAL A 61 -5.68 3.31 -7.53
C VAL A 61 -4.48 2.51 -7.07
N TYR A 62 -3.36 2.64 -7.77
CA TYR A 62 -2.10 2.02 -7.40
C TYR A 62 -1.11 3.11 -6.99
N VAL A 63 -0.90 3.29 -5.69
CA VAL A 63 0.18 4.13 -5.19
C VAL A 63 1.47 3.35 -5.24
N CYS A 64 2.48 3.87 -5.93
CA CYS A 64 3.81 3.25 -6.03
C CYS A 64 4.58 3.44 -4.72
N GLY A 65 5.17 2.36 -4.21
CA GLY A 65 6.02 2.37 -3.03
C GLY A 65 7.50 2.40 -3.34
N ASN A 66 8.32 2.32 -2.29
CA ASN A 66 9.77 2.35 -2.47
C ASN A 66 10.32 1.02 -3.01
N HIS A 67 9.57 -0.07 -2.90
CA HIS A 67 9.89 -1.37 -3.45
C HIS A 67 9.71 -1.37 -4.97
N GLU A 68 8.58 -0.89 -5.50
CA GLU A 68 8.43 -0.71 -6.94
C GLU A 68 9.49 0.26 -7.50
N PHE A 69 9.83 1.33 -6.75
CA PHE A 69 10.88 2.26 -7.17
C PHE A 69 12.29 1.63 -7.27
N ARG A 70 12.51 0.41 -6.80
CA ARG A 70 13.75 -0.35 -7.03
C ARG A 70 14.00 -0.61 -8.52
N LEU A 71 12.95 -0.90 -9.30
CA LEU A 71 13.06 -1.09 -10.75
C LEU A 71 13.55 0.18 -11.45
N ASP A 72 12.92 1.31 -11.16
CA ASP A 72 13.30 2.60 -11.74
C ASP A 72 14.78 2.90 -11.44
N ARG A 73 15.20 2.71 -10.18
CA ARG A 73 16.59 2.92 -9.75
C ARG A 73 17.56 1.96 -10.44
N PHE A 74 17.22 0.68 -10.52
CA PHE A 74 18.03 -0.33 -11.20
C PHE A 74 18.22 0.02 -12.68
N LEU A 75 17.15 0.39 -13.38
CA LEU A 75 17.22 0.78 -14.79
C LEU A 75 18.02 2.07 -14.99
N MET A 76 17.85 3.07 -14.13
CA MET A 76 18.65 4.31 -14.19
C MET A 76 20.15 4.05 -14.05
N ASP A 77 20.53 3.14 -13.14
CA ASP A 77 21.93 2.83 -12.81
C ASP A 77 22.58 1.84 -13.79
N ARG A 78 21.88 0.76 -14.14
CA ARG A 78 22.45 -0.39 -14.85
C ARG A 78 22.04 -0.49 -16.31
N ALA A 79 20.89 0.06 -16.70
CA ALA A 79 20.36 -0.06 -18.06
C ALA A 79 19.58 1.20 -18.51
N PRO A 80 20.18 2.40 -18.49
CA PRO A 80 19.45 3.66 -18.72
C PRO A 80 18.78 3.73 -20.09
N ALA A 81 19.35 3.07 -21.11
CA ALA A 81 18.75 2.96 -22.44
C ALA A 81 17.39 2.23 -22.43
N MET A 82 17.14 1.38 -21.43
CA MET A 82 15.90 0.61 -21.28
C MET A 82 14.87 1.29 -20.38
N PHE A 83 15.23 2.39 -19.70
CA PHE A 83 14.40 3.05 -18.67
C PHE A 83 12.99 3.41 -19.16
N ARG A 84 12.86 3.86 -20.41
CA ARG A 84 11.56 4.22 -20.99
C ARG A 84 10.78 3.03 -21.52
N SER A 85 11.44 1.90 -21.73
CA SER A 85 10.85 0.70 -22.34
C SER A 85 10.24 -0.21 -21.28
N ILE A 86 10.90 -0.31 -20.12
CA ILE A 86 10.51 -1.19 -19.01
C ILE A 86 9.92 -0.33 -17.90
N GLN A 87 8.61 -0.46 -17.66
CA GLN A 87 7.88 0.29 -16.63
C GLN A 87 6.81 -0.59 -15.99
N TRP A 88 6.64 -0.49 -14.67
CA TRP A 88 5.61 -1.24 -13.92
C TRP A 88 4.22 -1.17 -14.54
N THR A 89 3.82 0.01 -14.99
CA THR A 89 2.52 0.23 -15.63
C THR A 89 2.29 -0.66 -16.85
N ARG A 90 3.34 -0.94 -17.62
CA ARG A 90 3.29 -1.85 -18.78
C ARG A 90 3.48 -3.30 -18.37
N LEU A 91 4.44 -3.59 -17.49
CA LEU A 91 4.72 -4.96 -17.03
C LEU A 91 3.49 -5.61 -16.38
N LEU A 92 2.65 -4.82 -15.70
CA LEU A 92 1.45 -5.27 -15.01
C LEU A 92 0.15 -4.97 -15.78
N ASN A 93 0.24 -4.42 -17.01
CA ASN A 93 -0.91 -4.01 -17.83
C ASN A 93 -1.90 -3.12 -17.05
N LEU A 94 -1.40 -2.19 -16.23
CA LEU A 94 -2.23 -1.44 -15.27
C LEU A 94 -3.27 -0.58 -15.99
N ARG A 95 -2.93 0.01 -17.13
CA ARG A 95 -3.84 0.85 -17.90
C ARG A 95 -4.99 0.03 -18.47
N GLU A 96 -4.69 -1.11 -19.05
CA GLU A 96 -5.65 -2.05 -19.65
C GLU A 96 -6.57 -2.64 -18.58
N ARG A 97 -6.03 -2.89 -17.39
CA ARG A 97 -6.81 -3.29 -16.21
C ARG A 97 -7.63 -2.14 -15.62
N GLY A 98 -7.40 -0.87 -15.99
CA GLY A 98 -8.11 0.29 -15.43
C GLY A 98 -7.62 0.74 -14.05
N TRP A 99 -6.32 0.57 -13.76
CA TRP A 99 -5.66 1.10 -12.58
C TRP A 99 -5.02 2.47 -12.84
N ASP A 100 -5.33 3.43 -11.96
CA ASP A 100 -4.67 4.73 -11.91
C ASP A 100 -3.34 4.60 -11.17
N TRP A 101 -2.23 4.69 -11.89
CA TRP A 101 -0.89 4.67 -11.31
C TRP A 101 -0.48 6.03 -10.74
N VAL A 102 -0.06 6.03 -9.48
CA VAL A 102 0.49 7.20 -8.78
C VAL A 102 1.98 6.97 -8.55
N PRO A 103 2.88 7.74 -9.20
CA PRO A 103 4.32 7.54 -9.08
C PRO A 103 4.86 7.67 -7.65
N TYR A 104 6.01 7.05 -7.39
CA TYR A 104 6.66 7.14 -6.07
C TYR A 104 6.91 8.60 -5.68
N ARG A 105 6.76 8.93 -4.39
CA ARG A 105 6.81 10.32 -3.84
C ARG A 105 5.77 11.28 -4.42
N LYS A 106 4.71 10.74 -5.06
CA LYS A 106 3.49 11.49 -5.38
C LYS A 106 2.34 10.98 -4.51
N SER A 107 1.29 11.79 -4.45
CA SER A 107 0.08 11.48 -3.70
C SER A 107 -1.14 11.66 -4.59
N VAL A 108 -2.24 11.05 -4.16
CA VAL A 108 -3.55 11.16 -4.80
C VAL A 108 -4.60 11.43 -3.74
N LYS A 109 -5.73 12.02 -4.14
CA LYS A 109 -6.85 12.28 -3.23
C LYS A 109 -8.01 11.34 -3.49
N ILE A 110 -8.64 10.88 -2.41
CA ILE A 110 -10.00 10.36 -2.39
C ILE A 110 -10.82 11.33 -1.53
N GLY A 111 -11.65 12.15 -2.18
CA GLY A 111 -12.32 13.26 -1.50
C GLY A 111 -11.31 14.22 -0.86
N LYS A 112 -11.40 14.38 0.46
CA LYS A 112 -10.50 15.20 1.29
C LYS A 112 -9.34 14.40 1.91
N LEU A 113 -9.25 13.09 1.65
CA LEU A 113 -8.20 12.22 2.17
C LEU A 113 -7.04 12.10 1.18
N HIS A 114 -5.82 12.37 1.66
CA HIS A 114 -4.60 12.15 0.91
C HIS A 114 -4.11 10.71 1.07
N LEU A 115 -3.79 10.05 -0.04
CA LEU A 115 -3.11 8.76 -0.07
C LEU A 115 -1.70 8.95 -0.62
N THR A 116 -0.70 8.44 0.09
CA THR A 116 0.70 8.39 -0.34
C THR A 116 1.35 7.15 0.25
N HIS A 117 2.43 6.65 -0.34
CA HIS A 117 3.15 5.52 0.25
C HIS A 117 3.86 5.94 1.55
N ASP A 118 4.64 7.02 1.49
CA ASP A 118 5.33 7.66 2.60
C ASP A 118 5.54 9.16 2.33
N THR A 119 6.11 9.89 3.31
CA THR A 119 6.54 11.29 3.18
C THR A 119 8.03 11.49 3.56
N GLY A 120 8.84 10.46 3.39
CA GLY A 120 10.25 10.40 3.78
C GLY A 120 10.49 9.98 5.23
N THR A 121 9.46 9.51 5.93
CA THR A 121 9.53 9.17 7.36
C THR A 121 8.98 7.77 7.61
N ALA A 122 9.65 7.02 8.50
CA ALA A 122 9.23 5.71 8.97
C ALA A 122 8.97 5.70 10.50
N GLY A 123 8.52 4.57 11.02
CA GLY A 123 8.32 4.35 12.46
C GLY A 123 6.97 4.84 13.00
N ILE A 124 6.84 4.81 14.33
CA ILE A 124 5.54 4.98 15.03
C ILE A 124 4.85 6.32 14.78
N ASN A 125 5.60 7.36 14.41
CA ASN A 125 5.09 8.72 14.19
C ASN A 125 4.95 9.11 12.71
N ALA A 126 5.22 8.19 11.78
CA ALA A 126 5.23 8.50 10.34
C ALA A 126 3.87 9.04 9.86
N HIS A 127 2.76 8.41 10.26
CA HIS A 127 1.41 8.85 9.88
C HIS A 127 1.10 10.29 10.37
N ARG A 128 1.53 10.66 11.59
CA ARG A 128 1.38 12.02 12.14
C ARG A 128 2.17 13.04 11.33
N GLN A 129 3.41 12.69 10.99
CA GLN A 129 4.29 13.54 10.18
C GLN A 129 3.73 13.75 8.78
N ALA A 130 3.17 12.71 8.16
CA ALA A 130 2.51 12.81 6.87
C ALA A 130 1.30 13.74 6.91
N ALA A 131 0.41 13.59 7.90
CA ALA A 131 -0.76 14.45 8.04
C ALA A 131 -0.38 15.92 8.29
N LYS A 132 0.69 16.15 9.07
CA LYS A 132 1.27 17.48 9.25
C LYS A 132 1.83 18.05 7.94
N ALA A 133 2.54 17.25 7.15
CA ALA A 133 3.11 17.66 5.87
C ALA A 133 2.02 18.03 4.84
N PHE A 134 0.91 17.30 4.80
CA PHE A 134 -0.24 17.64 3.95
C PHE A 134 -1.10 18.78 4.50
N GLY A 135 -0.94 19.14 5.78
CA GLY A 135 -1.84 20.07 6.45
C GLY A 135 -3.28 19.55 6.50
N GLY A 136 -3.49 18.23 6.57
CA GLY A 136 -4.81 17.61 6.41
C GLY A 136 -4.82 16.10 6.59
N SER A 137 -5.96 15.49 6.27
CA SER A 137 -6.15 14.05 6.45
C SER A 137 -5.28 13.24 5.50
N SER A 138 -4.55 12.24 6.00
CA SER A 138 -3.68 11.38 5.19
C SER A 138 -3.63 9.93 5.66
N VAL A 139 -3.51 9.01 4.70
CA VAL A 139 -3.14 7.60 4.91
C VAL A 139 -1.80 7.32 4.26
N ILE A 140 -0.95 6.57 4.97
CA ILE A 140 0.32 6.07 4.47
C ILE A 140 0.41 4.53 4.55
N GLY A 141 1.28 3.96 3.71
CA GLY A 141 1.73 2.57 3.79
C GLY A 141 3.09 2.48 4.51
N HIS A 142 4.05 1.79 3.88
CA HIS A 142 5.48 1.77 4.17
C HIS A 142 5.94 1.19 5.53
N THR A 143 5.28 1.51 6.62
CA THR A 143 5.79 1.20 7.98
C THR A 143 5.42 -0.19 8.49
N HIS A 144 4.49 -0.87 7.78
CA HIS A 144 3.85 -2.13 8.15
C HIS A 144 3.13 -2.12 9.51
N ARG A 145 2.97 -0.93 10.09
CA ARG A 145 2.29 -0.70 11.37
C ARG A 145 0.87 -0.22 11.13
N MET A 146 0.03 -0.41 12.13
CA MET A 146 -1.30 0.16 12.17
C MET A 146 -1.38 1.26 13.23
N ALA A 147 -1.90 2.42 12.83
CA ALA A 147 -2.27 3.50 13.73
C ALA A 147 -3.36 4.36 13.09
N TYR A 148 -4.19 4.94 13.94
CA TYR A 148 -5.27 5.83 13.53
C TYR A 148 -5.42 6.91 14.58
N GLU A 149 -5.32 8.15 14.14
CA GLU A 149 -5.43 9.31 15.00
C GLU A 149 -6.32 10.35 14.33
N VAL A 150 -7.26 10.91 15.09
CA VAL A 150 -8.04 12.08 14.68
C VAL A 150 -7.63 13.22 15.58
N THR A 151 -7.09 14.27 14.97
CA THR A 151 -6.63 15.47 15.67
C THR A 151 -7.59 16.62 15.38
N GLY A 152 -8.13 17.22 16.44
CA GLY A 152 -8.95 18.43 16.33
C GLY A 152 -8.14 19.65 15.88
N ARG A 153 -8.83 20.63 15.31
CA ARG A 153 -8.27 21.95 14.99
C ARG A 153 -9.11 23.05 15.62
N PHE A 154 -8.47 24.19 15.88
CA PHE A 154 -9.14 25.37 16.45
C PHE A 154 -10.29 25.88 15.55
N ASP A 155 -10.16 25.74 14.23
CA ASP A 155 -11.20 26.08 13.26
C ASP A 155 -12.36 25.07 13.19
N GLY A 156 -12.36 24.05 14.07
CA GLY A 156 -13.39 23.01 14.12
C GLY A 156 -13.26 21.94 13.04
N SER A 157 -12.21 21.96 12.20
CA SER A 157 -12.00 20.96 11.14
C SER A 157 -11.00 19.87 11.56
N PRO A 158 -11.43 18.74 12.14
CA PRO A 158 -10.51 17.68 12.51
C PRO A 158 -9.87 17.06 11.26
N TYR A 159 -8.69 16.47 11.44
CA TYR A 159 -8.01 15.72 10.40
C TYR A 159 -7.55 14.36 10.91
N LEU A 160 -7.44 13.43 9.97
CA LEU A 160 -7.08 12.05 10.21
C LEU A 160 -5.63 11.77 9.81
N ALA A 161 -4.88 11.08 10.66
CA ALA A 161 -3.58 10.49 10.33
C ALA A 161 -3.67 8.98 10.50
N SER A 162 -3.34 8.19 9.46
CA SER A 162 -3.39 6.72 9.58
C SER A 162 -2.33 5.97 8.78
N MET A 163 -1.97 4.80 9.30
CA MET A 163 -1.24 3.72 8.64
C MET A 163 -2.00 2.42 8.92
N LEU A 164 -2.06 1.50 7.96
CA LEU A 164 -3.09 0.44 7.92
C LEU A 164 -2.54 -0.99 8.11
N GLY A 165 -1.30 -1.13 8.58
CA GLY A 165 -0.63 -2.42 8.64
C GLY A 165 -0.07 -2.84 7.28
N TRP A 166 0.07 -4.16 7.09
CA TRP A 166 0.51 -4.77 5.83
C TRP A 166 -0.22 -6.09 5.55
N LEU A 167 -0.02 -6.67 4.37
CA LEU A 167 -0.64 -7.94 3.94
C LEU A 167 0.40 -8.97 3.44
N GLY A 168 1.68 -8.75 3.75
CA GLY A 168 2.78 -9.63 3.36
C GLY A 168 2.88 -10.88 4.22
N ASP A 169 4.01 -11.58 4.10
CA ASP A 169 4.29 -12.83 4.82
C ASP A 169 5.06 -12.56 6.12
N ALA A 170 4.37 -12.69 7.26
CA ALA A 170 4.96 -12.47 8.58
C ALA A 170 6.09 -13.45 8.94
N GLU A 171 6.09 -14.66 8.39
CA GLU A 171 7.19 -15.63 8.65
C GLU A 171 8.49 -15.17 8.00
N LYS A 172 8.39 -14.40 6.91
CA LYS A 172 9.54 -13.84 6.18
C LYS A 172 9.89 -12.42 6.61
N ALA A 173 9.12 -11.80 7.52
CA ALA A 173 9.36 -10.43 7.96
C ALA A 173 10.77 -10.23 8.58
N ALA A 174 11.28 -11.25 9.28
CA ALA A 174 12.61 -11.23 9.89
C ALA A 174 13.77 -11.25 8.87
N GLU A 175 13.51 -11.59 7.59
CA GLU A 175 14.51 -11.49 6.53
C GLU A 175 14.79 -10.02 6.13
N TYR A 176 13.85 -9.10 6.41
CA TYR A 176 13.98 -7.67 6.08
C TYR A 176 14.56 -6.83 7.20
N MET A 177 14.32 -7.21 8.45
CA MET A 177 14.80 -6.49 9.62
C MET A 177 14.90 -7.40 10.83
N HIS A 178 15.62 -6.94 11.86
CA HIS A 178 15.74 -7.65 13.13
C HIS A 178 14.37 -8.11 13.67
N GLU A 179 14.27 -9.36 14.13
CA GLU A 179 13.01 -10.00 14.56
C GLU A 179 12.23 -9.17 15.59
N ALA A 180 12.90 -8.60 16.59
CA ALA A 180 12.27 -7.74 17.60
C ALA A 180 11.60 -6.48 17.02
N LYS A 181 12.06 -6.00 15.85
CA LYS A 181 11.44 -4.89 15.12
C LYS A 181 10.33 -5.38 14.18
N ALA A 182 10.54 -6.52 13.53
CA ALA A 182 9.52 -7.16 12.70
C ALA A 182 8.27 -7.54 13.52
N ALA A 183 8.44 -7.87 14.81
CA ALA A 183 7.35 -8.14 15.74
C ALA A 183 6.36 -6.97 15.91
N GLU A 184 6.75 -5.75 15.55
CA GLU A 184 5.87 -4.57 15.59
C GLU A 184 4.99 -4.44 14.33
N TRP A 185 5.23 -5.26 13.30
CA TRP A 185 4.43 -5.29 12.07
C TRP A 185 3.15 -6.07 12.30
N VAL A 186 2.03 -5.52 11.81
CA VAL A 186 0.71 -6.07 12.07
C VAL A 186 -0.07 -6.22 10.76
N HIS A 187 -0.68 -7.38 10.57
CA HIS A 187 -1.53 -7.58 9.41
C HIS A 187 -2.78 -6.71 9.49
N GLY A 188 -3.15 -6.10 8.38
CA GLY A 188 -4.31 -5.23 8.34
C GLY A 188 -4.55 -4.55 7.02
N PHE A 189 -5.70 -3.90 6.93
CA PHE A 189 -6.10 -3.07 5.80
C PHE A 189 -7.06 -1.98 6.30
N GLY A 190 -7.48 -1.08 5.40
CA GLY A 190 -8.49 -0.08 5.70
C GLY A 190 -9.76 -0.30 4.88
N VAL A 191 -10.92 -0.01 5.47
CA VAL A 191 -12.17 0.20 4.74
C VAL A 191 -12.61 1.64 4.95
N PHE A 192 -13.29 2.23 3.97
CA PHE A 192 -13.75 3.60 4.11
C PHE A 192 -15.11 3.82 3.47
N TYR A 193 -15.80 4.85 3.97
CA TYR A 193 -16.97 5.44 3.35
C TYR A 193 -16.70 6.91 3.02
N MET A 194 -16.96 7.32 1.78
CA MET A 194 -16.80 8.71 1.36
C MET A 194 -18.17 9.38 1.22
N GLU A 195 -18.37 10.46 1.95
CA GLU A 195 -19.55 11.31 1.82
C GLU A 195 -19.56 12.09 0.50
N PRO A 196 -20.74 12.55 0.04
CA PRO A 196 -20.83 13.43 -1.14
C PRO A 196 -20.00 14.71 -1.05
N ASN A 197 -19.77 15.23 0.16
CA ASN A 197 -18.95 16.43 0.40
C ASN A 197 -17.43 16.14 0.42
N GLY A 198 -17.03 14.89 0.18
CA GLY A 198 -15.65 14.42 0.15
C GLY A 198 -15.03 14.06 1.51
N ILE A 199 -15.76 14.15 2.62
CA ILE A 199 -15.29 13.64 3.92
C ILE A 199 -15.18 12.12 3.84
N VAL A 200 -14.07 11.57 4.34
CA VAL A 200 -13.81 10.12 4.33
C VAL A 200 -13.79 9.60 5.75
N HIS A 201 -14.68 8.64 6.02
CA HIS A 201 -14.73 7.85 7.24
C HIS A 201 -13.90 6.59 7.05
N LEU A 202 -12.62 6.65 7.45
CA LEU A 202 -11.71 5.50 7.38
C LEU A 202 -11.82 4.66 8.65
N GLN A 203 -11.78 3.34 8.48
CA GLN A 203 -11.76 2.37 9.56
C GLN A 203 -10.58 1.41 9.32
N PRO A 204 -9.55 1.41 10.19
CA PRO A 204 -8.52 0.40 10.19
C PRO A 204 -9.11 -0.95 10.61
N VAL A 205 -8.73 -2.01 9.90
CA VAL A 205 -9.17 -3.39 10.14
C VAL A 205 -7.94 -4.25 10.42
N PRO A 206 -7.59 -4.48 11.69
CA PRO A 206 -6.51 -5.40 12.03
C PRO A 206 -6.93 -6.84 11.70
N ILE A 207 -5.95 -7.63 11.26
CA ILE A 207 -6.09 -9.07 11.08
C ILE A 207 -5.28 -9.75 12.18
N VAL A 208 -5.96 -10.51 13.02
CA VAL A 208 -5.36 -11.23 14.16
C VAL A 208 -5.57 -12.72 13.93
N ASN A 209 -4.48 -13.47 13.82
CA ASN A 209 -4.48 -14.92 13.55
C ASN A 209 -5.35 -15.29 12.34
N GLY A 210 -5.22 -14.54 11.24
CA GLY A 210 -6.00 -14.74 10.01
C GLY A 210 -7.44 -14.21 10.05
N THR A 211 -7.92 -13.74 11.21
CA THR A 211 -9.31 -13.30 11.39
C THR A 211 -9.45 -11.79 11.50
N CYS A 212 -10.58 -11.25 11.03
CA CYS A 212 -10.92 -9.83 11.19
C CYS A 212 -12.42 -9.60 11.28
N VAL A 213 -12.84 -8.44 11.77
CA VAL A 213 -14.26 -8.05 11.89
C VAL A 213 -14.51 -6.80 11.06
N VAL A 214 -15.51 -6.86 10.18
CA VAL A 214 -16.00 -5.72 9.40
C VAL A 214 -17.52 -5.68 9.43
N ASN A 215 -18.10 -4.52 9.74
CA ASN A 215 -19.54 -4.32 9.90
C ASN A 215 -20.21 -5.36 10.84
N GLY A 216 -19.55 -5.67 11.96
CA GLY A 216 -20.05 -6.64 12.95
C GLY A 216 -19.97 -8.11 12.53
N LYS A 217 -19.47 -8.42 11.32
CA LYS A 217 -19.29 -9.79 10.83
C LYS A 217 -17.84 -10.22 10.98
N LEU A 218 -17.62 -11.43 11.52
CA LEU A 218 -16.31 -12.09 11.59
C LEU A 218 -15.98 -12.76 10.24
N TYR A 219 -14.74 -12.59 9.79
CA TYR A 219 -14.17 -13.22 8.59
C TYR A 219 -12.93 -14.03 8.99
N ARG A 220 -12.72 -15.17 8.32
CA ARG A 220 -11.64 -16.13 8.60
C ARG A 220 -11.01 -16.58 7.29
#